data_AF-A0A5C6Y7E3-F1
#
_entry.id   AF-A0A5C6Y7E3-F1
#
_cell.length_a   1.000
_cell.length_b   1.000
_cell.length_c   1.000
_cell.angle_alpha   90.00
_cell.angle_beta   90.00
_cell.angle_gamma   90.00
#
_symmetry.space_group_name_H-M   'P 1'
#
loop_
_entity.id
_entity.type
_entity.pdbx_description
1 polymer ?
#
loop_
_entity_poly.entity_id
_entity_poly.type
_entity_poly.pdbx_seq_one_letter_code
_entity_poly.pdbx_strand_id
1 'polypeptide(L)'
;MKFRILIICCFFLSSCSVFYPGGITFNGANYNYDYYAFNEKLDYSEVSYLLNPTNFSGSKFSNGSNLENVVEFFQKKLGKKVTLKKNFKDKNGKLKIPFLINFDITDEEVRFLKSNTKLDYIILSKISYLNELDHTSLTQVSQVTTP
;
A
#
# COMPACT_ATOMS: atom_id res chain seq x y z
N MET A 1 -51.69 -18.26 28.87
CA MET A 1 -50.71 -17.42 29.59
C MET A 1 -49.39 -17.16 28.83
N LYS A 2 -49.05 -17.90 27.77
CA LYS A 2 -47.77 -17.74 27.05
C LYS A 2 -47.66 -16.47 26.18
N PHE A 3 -48.77 -16.01 25.58
CA PHE A 3 -48.78 -14.81 24.71
C PHE A 3 -48.68 -13.48 25.48
N ARG A 4 -49.14 -13.41 26.74
CA ARG A 4 -49.09 -12.18 27.55
C ARG A 4 -47.67 -11.83 28.00
N ILE A 5 -46.82 -12.83 28.23
CA ILE A 5 -45.41 -12.65 28.60
C ILE A 5 -44.61 -12.10 27.42
N LEU A 6 -44.94 -12.53 26.19
CA LEU A 6 -44.25 -12.09 24.98
C LEU A 6 -44.44 -10.59 24.70
N ILE A 7 -45.64 -10.06 24.95
CA ILE A 7 -45.96 -8.63 24.78
C ILE A 7 -45.20 -7.76 25.79
N ILE A 8 -45.04 -8.24 27.03
CA ILE A 8 -44.29 -7.53 28.07
C ILE A 8 -42.79 -7.49 27.70
N CYS A 9 -42.22 -8.57 27.17
CA CYS A 9 -40.82 -8.59 26.72
C CYS A 9 -40.55 -7.61 25.56
N CYS A 10 -41.49 -7.44 24.62
CA CYS A 10 -41.33 -6.49 23.51
C CYS A 10 -41.31 -5.02 23.98
N PHE A 11 -42.02 -4.66 25.06
CA PHE A 11 -42.01 -3.30 25.61
C PHE A 11 -40.70 -2.94 26.36
N PHE A 12 -39.98 -3.94 26.89
CA PHE A 12 -38.69 -3.70 27.56
C PHE A 12 -37.50 -3.62 26.59
N LEU A 13 -37.62 -4.17 25.38
CA LEU A 13 -36.56 -4.13 24.36
C LEU A 13 -36.49 -2.80 23.58
N SER A 14 -37.57 -2.01 23.55
CA SER A 14 -37.61 -0.70 22.91
C SER A 14 -37.13 0.45 23.80
N SER A 15 -36.84 0.20 25.08
CA SER A 15 -36.54 1.25 26.07
C SER A 15 -35.05 1.61 26.18
N CYS A 16 -34.15 0.89 25.51
CA CYS A 16 -32.70 1.13 25.61
C CYS A 16 -32.15 2.18 24.62
N SER A 17 -32.96 2.72 23.72
CA SER A 17 -32.50 3.66 22.68
C SER A 17 -32.59 5.14 23.08
N VAL A 18 -33.01 5.48 24.29
CA VAL A 18 -33.34 6.89 24.67
C VAL A 18 -32.28 7.54 25.58
N PHE A 19 -31.22 6.84 26.00
CA PHE A 19 -30.28 7.36 27.01
C PHE A 19 -28.96 7.98 26.51
N TYR A 20 -28.82 8.31 25.22
CA TYR A 20 -27.69 9.13 24.75
C TYR A 20 -28.18 10.28 23.84
N PRO A 21 -28.59 11.43 24.40
CA PRO A 21 -28.94 12.61 23.61
C PRO A 21 -27.71 13.29 22.98
N GLY A 22 -26.49 12.87 23.36
CA GLY A 22 -25.27 13.14 22.63
C GLY A 22 -24.83 11.87 21.93
N GLY A 23 -25.36 11.62 20.72
CA GLY A 23 -24.86 10.55 19.87
C GLY A 23 -23.34 10.64 19.77
N ILE A 24 -22.66 9.49 19.73
CA ILE A 24 -21.22 9.45 19.47
C ILE A 24 -21.01 10.03 18.07
N THR A 25 -20.78 11.32 17.97
CA THR A 25 -20.33 11.96 16.74
C THR A 25 -18.91 11.48 16.53
N PHE A 26 -18.76 10.41 15.76
CA PHE A 26 -17.48 10.02 15.20
C PHE A 26 -17.04 11.16 14.30
N ASN A 27 -16.20 12.05 14.83
CA ASN A 27 -15.51 13.05 14.03
C ASN A 27 -14.41 12.29 13.29
N GLY A 28 -14.79 11.62 12.21
CA GLY A 28 -13.85 10.93 11.34
C GLY A 28 -12.83 11.95 10.88
N ALA A 29 -11.56 11.70 11.16
CA ALA A 29 -10.49 12.54 10.64
C ALA A 29 -10.66 12.61 9.11
N ASN A 30 -10.90 13.81 8.60
CA ASN A 30 -10.98 14.06 7.17
C ASN A 30 -9.55 14.02 6.63
N TYR A 31 -9.15 12.87 6.12
CA TYR A 31 -7.91 12.74 5.38
C TYR A 31 -8.15 13.23 3.95
N ASN A 32 -7.50 14.32 3.56
CA ASN A 32 -7.32 14.67 2.15
C ASN A 32 -6.11 13.90 1.62
N TYR A 33 -6.30 13.19 0.51
CA TYR A 33 -5.23 12.52 -0.20
C TYR A 33 -4.75 13.42 -1.33
N ASP A 34 -3.53 13.93 -1.20
CA ASP A 34 -2.87 14.61 -2.32
C ASP A 34 -2.34 13.57 -3.31
N TYR A 35 -2.91 13.58 -4.52
CA TYR A 35 -2.44 12.75 -5.62
C TYR A 35 -1.15 13.35 -6.18
N TYR A 36 0.00 12.85 -5.72
CA TYR A 36 1.29 13.19 -6.31
C TYR A 36 1.37 12.68 -7.75
N ALA A 37 1.40 13.61 -8.70
CA ALA A 37 1.62 13.32 -10.10
C ALA A 37 3.01 12.71 -10.32
N PHE A 38 3.09 11.71 -11.19
CA PHE A 38 4.36 11.14 -11.67
C PHE A 38 5.14 12.24 -12.42
N ASN A 39 6.25 12.73 -11.85
CA ASN A 39 7.11 13.71 -12.51
C ASN A 39 8.08 13.10 -13.53
N GLU A 40 8.18 11.77 -13.59
CA GLU A 40 8.93 11.07 -14.64
C GLU A 40 7.96 10.27 -15.54
N LYS A 41 8.17 10.34 -16.85
CA LYS A 41 7.36 9.57 -17.79
C LYS A 41 7.71 8.09 -17.65
N LEU A 42 6.70 7.25 -17.37
CA LEU A 42 6.85 5.80 -17.48
C LEU A 42 7.26 5.43 -18.91
N ASP A 43 8.16 4.47 -19.05
CA ASP A 43 8.59 3.94 -20.33
C ASP A 43 7.55 2.93 -20.84
N TYR A 44 6.86 3.31 -21.91
CA TYR A 44 5.83 2.48 -22.54
C TYR A 44 6.36 1.67 -23.72
N SER A 45 7.67 1.60 -23.94
CA SER A 45 8.28 0.75 -24.97
C SER A 45 8.28 -0.74 -24.57
N GLU A 46 9.04 -1.59 -25.27
CA GLU A 46 9.19 -3.03 -24.99
C GLU A 46 10.12 -3.26 -23.79
N VAL A 47 9.71 -2.77 -22.61
CA VAL A 47 10.46 -2.90 -21.35
C VAL A 47 9.70 -3.72 -20.32
N SER A 48 10.44 -4.25 -19.37
CA SER A 48 9.95 -5.11 -18.30
C SER A 48 10.09 -4.44 -16.93
N TYR A 49 8.98 -4.45 -16.18
CA TYR A 49 8.87 -3.86 -14.86
C TYR A 49 8.69 -4.96 -13.81
N LEU A 50 9.49 -4.91 -12.75
CA LEU A 50 9.25 -5.69 -11.53
C LEU A 50 8.51 -4.84 -10.51
N LEU A 51 7.30 -5.22 -10.12
CA LEU A 51 6.58 -4.58 -9.02
C LEU A 51 6.91 -5.27 -7.70
N ASN A 52 7.66 -4.57 -6.85
CA ASN A 52 7.95 -5.00 -5.49
C ASN A 52 6.72 -4.78 -4.58
N PRO A 53 6.53 -5.59 -3.51
CA PRO A 53 5.54 -5.28 -2.49
C PRO A 53 5.75 -3.87 -1.93
N THR A 54 4.66 -3.19 -1.58
CA THR A 54 4.70 -1.89 -0.93
C THR A 54 5.23 -2.04 0.48
N ASN A 55 6.30 -1.31 0.80
CA ASN A 55 6.86 -1.24 2.15
C ASN A 55 6.04 -0.27 3.01
N PHE A 56 5.99 -0.50 4.32
CA PHE A 56 5.31 0.40 5.27
C PHE A 56 6.34 0.94 6.25
N SER A 57 6.41 2.27 6.36
CA SER A 57 7.22 2.96 7.35
C SER A 57 6.81 2.52 8.77
N GLY A 58 7.76 2.48 9.70
CA GLY A 58 7.52 2.15 11.11
C GLY A 58 6.93 0.78 11.43
N SER A 59 6.63 -0.04 10.41
CA SER A 59 6.00 -1.35 10.61
C SER A 59 7.05 -2.42 10.84
N LYS A 60 6.80 -3.33 11.79
CA LYS A 60 7.54 -4.60 11.92
C LYS A 60 7.20 -5.61 10.81
N PHE A 61 6.36 -5.23 9.85
CA PHE A 61 6.03 -6.06 8.69
C PHE A 61 7.22 -6.04 7.73
N SER A 62 8.18 -6.93 7.99
CA SER A 62 9.45 -7.05 7.25
C SER A 62 9.29 -7.32 5.75
N ASN A 63 8.09 -7.68 5.28
CA ASN A 63 7.90 -8.24 3.94
C ASN A 63 7.11 -7.34 2.98
N GLY A 64 6.62 -6.18 3.44
CA GLY A 64 5.68 -5.36 2.68
C GLY A 64 4.42 -6.13 2.27
N SER A 65 3.58 -5.53 1.42
CA SER A 65 2.41 -6.20 0.86
C SER A 65 2.12 -5.74 -0.56
N ASN A 66 1.61 -6.64 -1.41
CA ASN A 66 1.07 -6.25 -2.72
C ASN A 66 -0.31 -5.63 -2.52
N LEU A 67 -0.35 -4.35 -2.19
CA LEU A 67 -1.60 -3.59 -2.02
C LEU A 67 -2.37 -3.54 -3.34
N GLU A 68 -3.66 -3.87 -3.29
CA GLU A 68 -4.52 -4.01 -4.47
C GLU A 68 -4.53 -2.74 -5.32
N ASN A 69 -4.76 -1.59 -4.69
CA ASN A 69 -4.76 -0.29 -5.37
C ASN A 69 -3.43 0.04 -6.08
N VAL A 70 -2.29 -0.33 -5.49
CA VAL A 70 -0.96 -0.11 -6.11
C VAL A 70 -0.77 -1.06 -7.28
N VAL A 71 -1.12 -2.33 -7.10
CA VAL A 71 -1.04 -3.35 -8.16
C VAL A 71 -1.92 -2.98 -9.34
N GLU A 72 -3.18 -2.65 -9.09
CA GLU A 72 -4.14 -2.24 -10.12
C GLU A 72 -3.69 -0.99 -10.87
N PHE A 73 -3.16 0.01 -10.16
CA PHE A 73 -2.65 1.23 -10.79
C PHE A 73 -1.58 0.89 -11.84
N PHE A 74 -0.54 0.13 -11.46
CA PHE A 74 0.54 -0.20 -12.37
C PHE A 74 0.13 -1.19 -13.46
N GLN A 75 -0.71 -2.18 -13.14
CA GLN A 75 -1.24 -3.10 -14.15
C GLN A 75 -2.13 -2.39 -15.17
N LYS A 76 -2.95 -1.42 -14.76
CA LYS A 76 -3.77 -0.61 -15.67
C LYS A 76 -2.91 0.26 -16.59
N LYS A 77 -1.77 0.76 -16.10
CA LYS A 77 -0.88 1.65 -16.87
C LYS A 77 0.10 0.91 -17.77
N LEU A 78 0.65 -0.21 -17.32
CA LEU A 78 1.76 -0.91 -17.98
C LEU A 78 1.36 -2.29 -18.53
N GLY A 79 0.17 -2.79 -18.18
CA GLY A 79 -0.38 -4.04 -18.67
C GLY A 79 0.53 -5.24 -18.38
N LYS A 80 0.82 -6.02 -19.42
CA LYS A 80 1.63 -7.25 -19.34
C LYS A 80 3.12 -7.00 -19.04
N LYS A 81 3.57 -5.74 -19.05
CA LYS A 81 4.97 -5.37 -18.78
C LYS A 81 5.32 -5.43 -17.30
N VAL A 82 4.32 -5.41 -16.42
CA VAL A 82 4.52 -5.49 -14.97
C VAL A 82 4.39 -6.93 -14.49
N THR A 83 5.44 -7.42 -13.85
CA THR A 83 5.44 -8.69 -13.13
C THR A 83 5.57 -8.44 -11.63
N LEU A 84 4.68 -9.03 -10.83
CA LEU A 84 4.80 -8.98 -9.37
C LEU A 84 6.02 -9.80 -8.92
N LYS A 85 6.81 -9.31 -7.96
CA LYS A 85 7.96 -10.04 -7.41
C LYS A 85 7.63 -11.47 -6.97
N LYS A 86 6.48 -11.69 -6.33
CA LYS A 86 6.02 -13.03 -5.91
C LYS A 86 5.84 -14.02 -7.07
N ASN A 87 5.60 -13.50 -8.28
CA ASN A 87 5.44 -14.28 -9.51
C ASN A 87 6.74 -14.36 -10.31
N PHE A 88 7.81 -13.67 -9.90
CA PHE A 88 9.08 -13.63 -10.60
C PHE A 88 9.94 -14.86 -10.25
N LYS A 89 9.59 -15.98 -10.88
CA LYS A 89 10.17 -17.30 -10.64
C LYS A 89 10.97 -17.79 -11.87
N ASP A 90 11.85 -18.74 -11.63
CA ASP A 90 12.52 -19.48 -12.70
C ASP A 90 11.63 -20.60 -13.25
N LYS A 91 12.15 -21.31 -14.25
CA LYS A 91 11.49 -22.44 -14.91
C LYS A 91 11.21 -23.62 -13.96
N ASN A 92 11.85 -23.67 -12.80
CA ASN A 92 11.66 -24.68 -11.77
C ASN A 92 10.74 -24.19 -10.64
N GLY A 93 10.15 -23.00 -10.78
CA GLY A 93 9.28 -22.39 -9.76
C GLY A 93 10.02 -21.77 -8.57
N LYS A 94 11.37 -21.71 -8.61
CA LYS A 94 12.17 -21.06 -7.56
C LYS A 94 12.20 -19.56 -7.77
N LEU A 95 12.24 -18.79 -6.68
CA LEU A 95 12.37 -17.32 -6.74
C LEU A 95 13.71 -16.95 -7.41
N LYS A 96 13.67 -16.12 -8.46
CA LYS A 96 14.88 -15.59 -9.11
C LYS A 96 15.61 -14.55 -8.26
N ILE A 97 14.89 -13.88 -7.38
CA ILE A 97 15.42 -12.86 -6.47
C ILE A 97 15.33 -13.44 -5.05
N PRO A 98 16.43 -13.95 -4.49
CA PRO A 98 16.44 -14.71 -3.25
C PRO A 98 16.52 -13.83 -1.99
N PHE A 99 16.15 -12.55 -2.09
CA PHE A 99 16.14 -11.59 -0.99
C PHE A 99 14.90 -10.71 -1.02
N LEU A 100 14.64 -10.03 0.09
CA LEU A 100 13.63 -8.98 0.18
C LEU A 100 14.22 -7.71 -0.40
N ILE A 101 13.49 -7.04 -1.29
CA ILE A 101 13.90 -5.72 -1.78
C ILE A 101 13.17 -4.71 -0.92
N ASN A 102 13.92 -3.89 -0.18
CA ASN A 102 13.34 -2.78 0.58
C ASN A 102 13.14 -1.56 -0.32
N PHE A 103 12.40 -0.56 0.18
CA PHE A 103 12.28 0.71 -0.52
C PHE A 103 13.65 1.39 -0.70
N ASP A 104 14.47 1.35 0.36
CA ASP A 104 15.86 1.79 0.34
C ASP A 104 16.76 0.65 -0.17
N ILE A 105 16.72 0.41 -1.48
CA ILE A 105 17.49 -0.65 -2.15
C ILE A 105 18.99 -0.35 -2.12
N THR A 106 19.84 -1.35 -1.88
CA THR A 106 21.29 -1.15 -1.84
C THR A 106 21.96 -1.32 -3.21
N ASP A 107 23.18 -0.79 -3.34
CA ASP A 107 23.98 -0.96 -4.56
C ASP A 107 24.32 -2.44 -4.85
N GLU A 108 24.53 -3.25 -3.83
CA GLU A 108 24.72 -4.71 -3.98
C GLU A 108 23.47 -5.37 -4.57
N GLU A 109 22.29 -5.01 -4.07
CA GLU A 109 21.02 -5.54 -4.54
C GLU A 109 20.76 -5.13 -6.00
N VAL A 110 21.00 -3.86 -6.34
CA VAL A 110 20.92 -3.35 -7.72
C VAL A 110 21.89 -4.09 -8.64
N ARG A 111 23.15 -4.28 -8.21
CA ARG A 111 24.17 -5.03 -8.98
C ARG A 111 23.77 -6.49 -9.20
N PHE A 112 23.20 -7.13 -8.18
CA PHE A 112 22.67 -8.49 -8.31
C PHE A 112 21.57 -8.53 -9.38
N LEU A 113 20.61 -7.61 -9.31
CA LEU A 113 19.45 -7.58 -10.21
C LEU A 113 19.88 -7.37 -11.66
N LYS A 114 20.81 -6.43 -11.91
CA LYS A 114 21.39 -6.18 -13.24
C LYS A 114 22.14 -7.39 -13.80
N SER A 115 22.88 -8.11 -12.95
CA SER A 115 23.71 -9.24 -13.39
C SER A 115 22.93 -10.54 -13.59
N ASN A 116 21.80 -10.71 -12.89
CA ASN A 116 21.11 -12.01 -12.80
C ASN A 116 19.69 -11.99 -13.38
N THR A 117 19.19 -10.84 -13.81
CA THR A 117 17.85 -10.70 -14.37
C THR A 117 17.88 -9.92 -15.68
N LYS A 118 16.79 -10.04 -16.47
CA LYS A 118 16.58 -9.24 -17.69
C LYS A 118 15.59 -8.10 -17.43
N LEU A 119 15.55 -7.59 -16.20
CA LEU A 119 14.62 -6.53 -15.81
C LEU A 119 15.18 -5.17 -16.24
N ASP A 120 14.33 -4.36 -16.85
CA ASP A 120 14.70 -2.99 -17.25
C ASP A 120 14.47 -2.03 -16.09
N TYR A 121 13.35 -2.21 -15.36
CA TYR A 121 12.95 -1.33 -14.27
C TYR A 121 12.42 -2.10 -13.06
N ILE A 122 12.57 -1.49 -11.88
CA ILE A 122 11.97 -1.94 -10.63
C ILE A 122 11.09 -0.82 -10.08
N ILE A 123 9.88 -1.17 -9.69
CA ILE A 123 8.94 -0.26 -9.04
C ILE A 123 8.98 -0.53 -7.55
N LEU A 124 9.45 0.47 -6.80
CA LEU A 124 9.47 0.49 -5.34
C LEU A 124 8.39 1.45 -4.84
N SER A 125 7.58 1.02 -3.88
CA SER A 125 6.53 1.84 -3.28
C SER A 125 6.59 1.75 -1.77
N LYS A 126 6.31 2.87 -1.09
CA LYS A 126 6.30 2.96 0.36
C LYS A 126 5.08 3.75 0.82
N ILE A 127 4.43 3.29 1.88
CA ILE A 127 3.49 4.08 2.65
C ILE A 127 4.23 4.65 3.86
N SER A 128 4.17 5.98 4.00
CA SER A 128 4.66 6.70 5.17
C SER A 128 3.49 7.19 6.02
N TYR A 129 3.57 6.96 7.33
CA TYR A 129 2.57 7.47 8.28
C TYR A 129 2.95 8.88 8.75
N LEU A 130 1.93 9.70 9.08
CA LEU A 130 2.11 11.12 9.42
C LEU A 130 3.05 11.34 10.61
N ASN A 131 2.98 10.47 11.62
CA ASN A 131 3.84 10.51 12.80
C ASN A 131 5.32 10.27 12.49
N GLU A 132 5.65 9.72 11.33
CA GLU A 132 7.03 9.55 10.85
C GLU A 132 7.48 10.71 9.96
N LEU A 133 6.54 11.51 9.43
CA LEU A 133 6.82 12.70 8.63
C LEU A 133 7.16 13.91 9.50
N ASP A 134 6.62 14.01 10.73
CA ASP A 134 6.83 15.15 11.65
C ASP A 134 8.29 15.33 12.12
N HIS A 135 9.16 14.36 11.88
CA HIS A 135 10.61 14.47 12.17
C HIS A 135 11.45 14.89 10.96
N THR A 136 10.84 15.11 9.80
CA THR A 136 11.47 15.64 8.59
C THR A 136 10.59 16.76 8.06
N SER A 137 11.01 18.01 8.26
CA SER A 137 10.31 19.21 7.81
C SER A 137 9.64 18.99 6.44
N LEU A 138 8.31 19.08 6.40
CA LEU A 138 7.47 18.90 5.20
C LEU A 138 7.88 19.82 4.02
N THR A 139 8.72 20.80 4.28
CA THR A 139 9.36 21.70 3.32
C THR A 139 10.39 21.02 2.40
N GLN A 140 10.99 19.90 2.80
CA GLN A 140 12.03 19.22 1.99
C GLN A 140 11.45 18.30 0.91
N VAL A 141 10.20 17.83 1.02
CA VAL A 141 9.59 16.92 0.03
C VAL A 141 9.22 17.66 -1.27
N SER A 142 9.16 18.99 -1.25
CA SER A 142 8.96 19.82 -2.46
C SER A 142 10.27 20.28 -3.15
N GLN A 143 11.44 19.88 -2.64
CA GLN A 143 12.72 20.23 -3.24
C GLN A 143 13.52 18.97 -3.60
N VAL A 144 12.97 18.18 -4.54
CA VAL A 144 13.85 17.49 -5.49
C VAL A 144 14.19 18.52 -6.55
N THR A 145 15.32 19.17 -6.29
CA THR A 145 16.04 20.09 -7.16
C THR A 145 16.23 19.44 -8.53
N THR A 146 15.66 20.07 -9.56
CA THR A 146 16.14 19.91 -10.92
C THR A 146 17.54 20.50 -11.01
N PRO A 147 18.49 19.90 -11.76
CA PRO A 147 19.76 20.54 -12.06
C PRO A 147 19.57 21.87 -12.80
#